data_AF-A0A962MJQ5-F1
#
_entry.id   AF-A0A962MJQ5-F1
#
_cell.length_a   1.000
_cell.length_b   1.000
_cell.length_c   1.000
_cell.angle_alpha   90.00
_cell.angle_beta   90.00
_cell.angle_gamma   90.00
#
_symmetry.space_group_name_H-M   'P 1'
#
loop_
_entity.id
_entity.type
_entity.pdbx_description
1 polymer ?
#
loop_
_entity_poly.entity_id
_entity_poly.type
_entity_poly.pdbx_seq_one_letter_code
_entity_poly.pdbx_strand_id
1 'polypeptide(L)'
;MAQVSRLANASVLPQRCPLAQAVAFSLALSGSAHAATFNVTTAADSGAGSLRDAVAQANSTAGADVITFNNGLGTITLTSGQIDITETLTITGPAAGQTISGNNSSRIFAVTAVSQPLTLENLTLMDGATTATSPFPARCATDTGEGGAVCTLSPLTLTNSTISGNVTIEEGAHGGALFVNADATLINSTISGNSTAGDRARGGALFVSGEATLNNSTISGNSTTGDNAHGGGVFVDGDATLIDSVVSGNSTIGDNAY
;
A
#
# COMPACT_ATOMS: atom_id res chain seq x y z
N MET A 1 68.79 70.56 -21.86
CA MET A 1 68.77 69.13 -22.27
C MET A 1 67.77 68.39 -21.38
N ALA A 2 66.90 67.56 -21.99
CA ALA A 2 66.24 66.33 -21.48
C ALA A 2 65.80 66.20 -19.97
N GLN A 3 64.51 66.03 -19.61
CA GLN A 3 63.74 64.74 -19.46
C GLN A 3 63.87 64.08 -18.04
N VAL A 4 62.87 63.51 -17.30
CA VAL A 4 61.38 63.36 -17.36
C VAL A 4 60.79 63.23 -15.93
N SER A 5 59.58 63.75 -15.64
CA SER A 5 58.63 63.22 -14.60
C SER A 5 57.21 63.80 -14.81
N ARG A 6 56.23 63.17 -15.49
CA ARG A 6 55.39 61.98 -15.12
C ARG A 6 54.87 62.00 -13.67
N LEU A 7 53.60 61.67 -13.36
CA LEU A 7 52.32 61.64 -14.12
C LEU A 7 51.19 61.55 -13.07
N ALA A 8 50.00 62.09 -13.33
CA ALA A 8 48.89 62.09 -12.36
C ALA A 8 48.02 60.81 -12.41
N ASN A 9 47.44 60.39 -11.28
CA ASN A 9 46.19 59.63 -11.26
C ASN A 9 45.52 59.67 -9.88
N ALA A 10 44.27 60.16 -9.81
CA ALA A 10 43.41 60.06 -8.63
C ALA A 10 42.06 59.47 -9.09
N SER A 11 41.81 58.20 -8.75
CA SER A 11 40.62 57.47 -9.17
C SER A 11 39.46 57.68 -8.18
N VAL A 12 38.33 58.19 -8.68
CA VAL A 12 37.07 58.22 -7.94
C VAL A 12 36.18 57.07 -8.45
N LEU A 13 35.88 56.12 -7.57
CA LEU A 13 34.89 55.06 -7.80
C LEU A 13 33.60 55.40 -7.05
N PRO A 14 32.41 55.08 -7.60
CA PRO A 14 31.14 55.39 -6.96
C PRO A 14 30.80 54.39 -5.84
N GLN A 15 30.36 54.89 -4.69
CA GLN A 15 29.82 54.04 -3.63
C GLN A 15 28.44 53.49 -4.02
N ARG A 16 28.28 52.17 -3.97
CA ARG A 16 26.99 51.48 -4.08
C ARG A 16 26.50 51.04 -2.70
N CYS A 17 25.22 51.31 -2.42
CA CYS A 17 24.54 50.93 -1.19
C CYS A 17 24.15 49.43 -1.22
N PRO A 18 24.49 48.62 -0.20
CA PRO A 18 23.99 47.26 -0.07
C PRO A 18 22.68 47.21 0.72
N LEU A 19 21.65 46.61 0.13
CA LEU A 19 20.41 46.22 0.82
C LEU A 19 20.72 45.16 1.89
N ALA A 20 20.19 45.34 3.11
CA ALA A 20 20.16 44.29 4.11
C ALA A 20 19.01 43.31 3.79
N GLN A 21 19.33 42.09 3.36
CA GLN A 21 18.35 40.99 3.29
C GLN A 21 18.14 40.40 4.68
N ALA A 22 16.97 40.65 5.27
CA ALA A 22 16.53 39.96 6.47
C ALA A 22 16.10 38.53 6.09
N VAL A 23 16.94 37.54 6.39
CA VAL A 23 16.56 36.12 6.30
C VAL A 23 15.63 35.80 7.46
N ALA A 24 14.33 35.71 7.19
CA ALA A 24 13.36 35.24 8.17
C ALA A 24 13.56 33.74 8.40
N PHE A 25 14.19 33.39 9.52
CA PHE A 25 14.34 32.00 9.95
C PHE A 25 12.97 31.52 10.48
N SER A 26 12.16 30.91 9.61
CA SER A 26 10.89 30.31 10.03
C SER A 26 11.19 29.12 10.94
N LEU A 27 11.05 29.35 12.25
CA LEU A 27 11.15 28.32 13.27
C LEU A 27 9.99 27.35 13.09
N ALA A 28 10.21 26.28 12.32
CA ALA A 28 9.27 25.19 12.18
C ALA A 28 9.12 24.53 13.56
N LEU A 29 8.02 24.89 14.24
CA LEU A 29 7.54 24.15 15.41
C LEU A 29 7.14 22.76 14.90
N SER A 30 8.09 21.82 14.96
CA SER A 30 7.81 20.40 14.86
C SER A 30 7.01 19.98 16.09
N GLY A 31 5.70 20.26 16.04
CA GLY A 31 4.73 19.64 16.93
C GLY A 31 4.94 18.13 16.81
N SER A 32 5.10 17.46 17.95
CA SER A 32 5.21 16.00 17.98
C SER A 32 3.99 15.43 17.28
N ALA A 33 4.20 14.78 16.13
CA ALA A 33 3.13 14.13 15.39
C ALA A 33 2.53 13.04 16.28
N HIS A 34 1.35 13.32 16.82
CA HIS A 34 0.57 12.37 17.58
C HIS A 34 -0.39 11.73 16.59
N ALA A 35 -0.36 10.40 16.50
CA ALA A 35 -1.30 9.66 15.66
C ALA A 35 -2.73 10.06 16.02
N ALA A 36 -3.48 10.59 15.05
CA ALA A 36 -4.91 10.76 15.24
C ALA A 36 -5.58 9.38 15.23
N THR A 37 -6.75 9.28 15.86
CA THR A 37 -7.53 8.04 15.86
C THR A 37 -8.94 8.32 15.36
N PHE A 38 -9.29 7.68 14.25
CA PHE A 38 -10.62 7.75 13.64
C PHE A 38 -11.36 6.45 13.89
N ASN A 39 -12.64 6.53 14.23
CA ASN A 39 -13.43 5.36 14.61
C ASN A 39 -14.58 5.12 13.63
N VAL A 40 -14.62 3.93 13.05
CA VAL A 40 -15.71 3.47 12.20
C VAL A 40 -16.89 3.06 13.08
N THR A 41 -18.03 3.70 12.88
CA THR A 41 -19.23 3.53 13.70
C THR A 41 -20.40 2.89 12.98
N THR A 42 -20.31 2.68 11.66
CA THR A 42 -21.33 2.04 10.82
C THR A 42 -20.71 1.11 9.79
N ALA A 43 -21.45 0.08 9.39
CA ALA A 43 -21.06 -0.83 8.31
C ALA A 43 -21.39 -0.32 6.89
N ALA A 44 -21.93 0.89 6.78
CA ALA A 44 -22.19 1.53 5.50
C ALA A 44 -20.87 1.76 4.73
N ASP A 45 -20.90 1.51 3.41
CA ASP A 45 -19.79 1.77 2.48
C ASP A 45 -19.36 3.25 2.46
N SER A 46 -20.30 4.18 2.64
CA SER A 46 -20.07 5.62 2.59
C SER A 46 -20.96 6.39 3.58
N GLY A 47 -20.65 7.69 3.75
CA GLY A 47 -21.29 8.57 4.72
C GLY A 47 -20.55 8.64 6.05
N ALA A 48 -20.96 9.57 6.92
CA ALA A 48 -20.28 9.84 8.19
C ALA A 48 -20.16 8.58 9.06
N GLY A 49 -18.97 8.34 9.60
CA GLY A 49 -18.64 7.17 10.43
C GLY A 49 -18.45 5.85 9.66
N SER A 50 -18.46 5.86 8.33
CA SER A 50 -18.04 4.72 7.49
C SER A 50 -16.52 4.54 7.51
N LEU A 51 -16.03 3.39 7.02
CA LEU A 51 -14.60 3.17 6.80
C LEU A 51 -14.00 4.17 5.80
N ARG A 52 -14.74 4.51 4.73
CA ARG A 52 -14.32 5.56 3.78
C ARG A 52 -14.18 6.92 4.45
N ASP A 53 -15.10 7.28 5.33
CA ASP A 53 -15.07 8.55 6.07
C ASP A 53 -13.91 8.60 7.05
N ALA A 54 -13.59 7.49 7.73
CA ALA A 54 -12.41 7.38 8.59
C ALA A 54 -11.09 7.50 7.81
N VAL A 55 -10.96 6.80 6.67
CA VAL A 55 -9.75 6.90 5.81
C VAL A 55 -9.62 8.28 5.17
N ALA A 56 -10.73 8.92 4.78
CA ALA A 56 -10.71 10.28 4.25
C ALA A 56 -10.24 11.31 5.32
N GLN A 57 -10.62 11.13 6.58
CA GLN A 57 -10.13 11.95 7.68
C GLN A 57 -8.63 11.75 7.93
N ALA A 58 -8.18 10.49 7.96
CA ALA A 58 -6.77 10.10 8.09
C ALA A 58 -5.91 10.72 6.97
N ASN A 59 -6.25 10.46 5.69
CA ASN A 59 -5.58 11.06 4.52
C ASN A 59 -5.53 12.61 4.51
N SER A 60 -6.40 13.29 5.27
CA SER A 60 -6.42 14.76 5.41
C SER A 60 -5.71 15.30 6.65
N THR A 61 -5.24 14.41 7.52
CA THR A 61 -4.54 14.67 8.77
C THR A 61 -3.05 14.37 8.58
N ALA A 62 -2.17 15.11 9.26
CA ALA A 62 -0.73 14.95 9.12
C ALA A 62 -0.19 14.10 10.26
N GLY A 63 0.16 12.85 9.97
CA GLY A 63 0.66 11.95 11.01
C GLY A 63 1.08 10.58 10.47
N ALA A 64 0.89 9.60 11.34
CA ALA A 64 0.83 8.19 11.01
C ALA A 64 -0.38 7.68 11.81
N ASP A 65 -1.55 7.72 11.19
CA ASP A 65 -2.81 7.69 11.91
C ASP A 65 -3.36 6.27 12.12
N VAL A 66 -4.38 6.16 12.97
CA VAL A 66 -4.99 4.89 13.38
C VAL A 66 -6.49 4.91 13.09
N ILE A 67 -6.99 3.84 12.48
CA ILE A 67 -8.41 3.56 12.34
C ILE A 67 -8.81 2.39 13.23
N THR A 68 -9.86 2.60 14.02
CA THR A 68 -10.49 1.58 14.86
C THR A 68 -11.95 1.39 14.47
N PHE A 69 -12.61 0.37 15.02
CA PHE A 69 -14.02 0.08 14.75
C PHE A 69 -14.80 -0.09 16.04
N ASN A 70 -16.06 0.33 16.03
CA ASN A 70 -17.05 -0.13 17.00
C ASN A 70 -17.19 -1.66 16.95
N ASN A 71 -17.45 -2.28 18.10
CA ASN A 71 -17.72 -3.72 18.16
C ASN A 71 -19.05 -4.06 17.43
N GLY A 72 -19.04 -5.13 16.65
CA GLY A 72 -20.27 -5.75 16.12
C GLY A 72 -20.90 -5.07 14.91
N LEU A 73 -20.12 -4.36 14.08
CA LEU A 73 -20.63 -3.76 12.83
C LEU A 73 -21.11 -4.80 11.80
N GLY A 74 -20.60 -6.04 11.85
CA GLY A 74 -20.81 -7.02 10.78
C GLY A 74 -19.88 -6.77 9.60
N THR A 75 -20.22 -7.25 8.40
CA THR A 75 -19.41 -7.04 7.19
C THR A 75 -19.60 -5.64 6.63
N ILE A 76 -18.50 -4.93 6.38
CA ILE A 76 -18.47 -3.71 5.57
C ILE A 76 -18.35 -4.14 4.10
N THR A 77 -19.44 -4.10 3.35
CA THR A 77 -19.45 -4.45 1.92
C THR A 77 -19.26 -3.20 1.07
N LEU A 78 -18.20 -3.14 0.27
CA LEU A 78 -17.92 -2.00 -0.59
C LEU A 78 -18.80 -2.04 -1.85
N THR A 79 -19.36 -0.89 -2.21
CA THR A 79 -20.21 -0.73 -3.42
C THR A 79 -19.77 0.45 -4.28
N SER A 80 -18.90 1.32 -3.75
CA SER A 80 -18.39 2.53 -4.40
C SER A 80 -16.96 2.38 -4.95
N GLY A 81 -16.45 1.14 -5.07
CA GLY A 81 -15.09 0.84 -5.51
C GLY A 81 -14.06 0.80 -4.37
N GLN A 82 -12.77 0.94 -4.71
CA GLN A 82 -11.64 0.86 -3.78
C GLN A 82 -11.52 2.07 -2.84
N ILE A 83 -10.97 1.86 -1.66
CA ILE A 83 -10.62 2.92 -0.70
C ILE A 83 -9.14 3.29 -0.87
N ASP A 84 -8.88 4.53 -1.26
CA ASP A 84 -7.51 5.04 -1.46
C ASP A 84 -6.89 5.49 -0.13
N ILE A 85 -5.63 5.10 0.09
CA ILE A 85 -4.80 5.46 1.26
C ILE A 85 -3.57 6.21 0.73
N THR A 86 -3.28 7.37 1.31
CA THR A 86 -2.23 8.30 0.82
C THR A 86 -1.16 8.64 1.85
N GLU A 87 -1.17 7.99 3.01
CA GLU A 87 -0.27 8.21 4.14
C GLU A 87 0.03 6.90 4.90
N THR A 88 0.86 6.98 5.95
CA THR A 88 1.15 5.85 6.84
C THR A 88 -0.06 5.59 7.72
N LEU A 89 -0.66 4.41 7.59
CA LEU A 89 -1.95 4.13 8.22
C LEU A 89 -1.94 2.78 8.94
N THR A 90 -2.47 2.75 10.16
CA THR A 90 -2.77 1.52 10.89
C THR A 90 -4.29 1.33 10.96
N ILE A 91 -4.79 0.16 10.56
CA ILE A 91 -6.22 -0.18 10.62
C ILE A 91 -6.38 -1.40 11.53
N THR A 92 -6.90 -1.18 12.73
CA THR A 92 -7.02 -2.21 13.79
C THR A 92 -8.48 -2.56 14.05
N GLY A 93 -8.87 -3.75 13.62
CA GLY A 93 -10.15 -4.39 13.97
C GLY A 93 -10.26 -4.71 15.47
N PRO A 94 -11.49 -4.89 15.98
CA PRO A 94 -11.71 -5.30 17.36
C PRO A 94 -11.19 -6.73 17.58
N ALA A 95 -11.08 -7.16 18.83
CA ALA A 95 -10.58 -8.51 19.17
C ALA A 95 -11.43 -9.68 18.60
N ALA A 96 -12.68 -9.41 18.17
CA ALA A 96 -13.54 -10.36 17.47
C ALA A 96 -13.33 -10.41 15.94
N GLY A 97 -12.45 -9.55 15.41
CA GLY A 97 -12.25 -9.33 13.99
C GLY A 97 -13.23 -8.30 13.38
N GLN A 98 -12.79 -7.63 12.30
CA GLN A 98 -13.67 -6.84 11.44
C GLN A 98 -13.59 -7.36 10.00
N THR A 99 -14.74 -7.64 9.36
CA THR A 99 -14.79 -8.10 7.97
C THR A 99 -15.04 -6.94 7.01
N ILE A 100 -14.26 -6.87 5.94
CA ILE A 100 -14.44 -5.92 4.83
C ILE A 100 -14.47 -6.74 3.54
N SER A 101 -15.51 -6.57 2.73
CA SER A 101 -15.72 -7.32 1.49
C SER A 101 -15.67 -6.37 0.29
N GLY A 102 -14.86 -6.71 -0.72
CA GLY A 102 -14.82 -6.01 -2.02
C GLY A 102 -15.99 -6.34 -2.95
N ASN A 103 -16.95 -7.13 -2.47
CA ASN A 103 -18.24 -7.46 -3.10
C ASN A 103 -18.11 -8.12 -4.49
N ASN A 104 -17.02 -8.86 -4.72
CA ASN A 104 -16.62 -9.44 -6.00
C ASN A 104 -16.55 -8.41 -7.16
N SER A 105 -16.42 -7.12 -6.84
CA SER A 105 -16.59 -6.02 -7.80
C SER A 105 -15.49 -4.95 -7.73
N SER A 106 -14.64 -4.96 -6.70
CA SER A 106 -13.58 -3.96 -6.56
C SER A 106 -12.44 -4.42 -5.67
N ARG A 107 -11.25 -3.83 -5.88
CA ARG A 107 -10.16 -3.81 -4.91
C ARG A 107 -10.66 -3.19 -3.59
N ILE A 108 -10.21 -3.68 -2.44
CA ILE A 108 -10.62 -3.10 -1.14
C ILE A 108 -9.79 -1.85 -0.84
N PHE A 109 -8.46 -1.97 -0.82
CA PHE A 109 -7.53 -0.87 -0.50
C PHE A 109 -6.49 -0.64 -1.58
N ALA A 110 -6.20 0.64 -1.86
CA ALA A 110 -5.09 1.05 -2.70
C ALA A 110 -4.19 2.07 -1.99
N VAL A 111 -2.95 1.69 -1.71
CA VAL A 111 -1.94 2.61 -1.15
C VAL A 111 -1.13 3.17 -2.30
N THR A 112 -1.42 4.43 -2.66
CA THR A 112 -0.82 5.10 -3.83
C THR A 112 0.43 5.92 -3.47
N ALA A 113 0.62 6.21 -2.18
CA ALA A 113 1.84 6.85 -1.69
C ALA A 113 2.97 5.82 -1.51
N VAL A 114 4.20 6.27 -1.76
CA VAL A 114 5.44 5.50 -1.56
C VAL A 114 6.09 5.85 -0.22
N SER A 115 6.75 4.87 0.41
CA SER A 115 7.35 5.01 1.75
C SER A 115 6.35 5.42 2.84
N GLN A 116 5.09 4.97 2.71
CA GLN A 116 3.99 5.19 3.64
C GLN A 116 3.39 3.82 4.05
N PRO A 117 3.94 3.16 5.08
CA PRO A 117 3.55 1.78 5.42
C PRO A 117 2.07 1.64 5.77
N LEU A 118 1.46 0.53 5.34
CA LEU A 118 0.12 0.12 5.75
C LEU A 118 0.24 -1.04 6.75
N THR A 119 -0.39 -0.89 7.91
CA THR A 119 -0.52 -1.95 8.92
C THR A 119 -1.98 -2.34 9.09
N LEU A 120 -2.30 -3.62 8.96
CA LEU A 120 -3.65 -4.16 9.09
C LEU A 120 -3.68 -5.21 10.21
N GLU A 121 -4.54 -5.00 11.20
CA GLU A 121 -4.61 -5.83 12.40
C GLU A 121 -6.03 -6.34 12.69
N ASN A 122 -6.17 -7.63 12.99
CA ASN A 122 -7.46 -8.27 13.30
C ASN A 122 -8.55 -8.02 12.21
N LEU A 123 -8.16 -8.00 10.93
CA LEU A 123 -9.09 -7.82 9.82
C LEU A 123 -9.36 -9.12 9.06
N THR A 124 -10.53 -9.22 8.45
CA THR A 124 -10.81 -10.18 7.37
C THR A 124 -11.10 -9.41 6.10
N LEU A 125 -10.23 -9.53 5.09
CA LEU A 125 -10.42 -8.91 3.77
C LEU A 125 -10.81 -9.99 2.75
N MET A 126 -12.00 -9.89 2.18
CA MET A 126 -12.55 -10.93 1.29
C MET A 126 -13.27 -10.39 0.05
N ASP A 127 -13.51 -11.27 -0.91
CA ASP A 127 -14.28 -10.99 -2.13
C ASP A 127 -13.78 -9.75 -2.91
N GLY A 128 -12.51 -9.38 -2.76
CA GLY A 128 -11.89 -8.30 -3.50
C GLY A 128 -11.59 -8.71 -4.94
N ALA A 129 -11.90 -7.86 -5.92
CA ALA A 129 -11.81 -8.20 -7.33
C ALA A 129 -11.20 -7.09 -8.21
N THR A 130 -10.29 -7.47 -9.11
CA THR A 130 -9.76 -6.61 -10.18
C THR A 130 -9.86 -7.31 -11.54
N THR A 131 -10.31 -6.57 -12.56
CA THR A 131 -10.67 -7.10 -13.90
C THR A 131 -10.09 -6.27 -15.05
N ALA A 132 -8.90 -5.72 -14.86
CA ALA A 132 -8.20 -4.88 -15.83
C ALA A 132 -6.80 -5.43 -16.04
N THR A 133 -6.22 -5.22 -17.23
CA THR A 133 -4.84 -5.61 -17.49
C THR A 133 -3.86 -4.80 -16.62
N SER A 134 -2.78 -5.44 -16.16
CA SER A 134 -1.77 -4.75 -15.35
C SER A 134 -0.81 -3.96 -16.22
N PRO A 135 -0.72 -2.63 -16.08
CA PRO A 135 0.31 -1.86 -16.75
C PRO A 135 1.68 -2.10 -16.08
N PHE A 136 2.74 -2.05 -16.86
CA PHE A 136 4.11 -1.95 -16.34
C PHE A 136 4.64 -0.52 -16.53
N PRO A 137 5.05 0.20 -15.47
CA PRO A 137 5.01 -0.21 -14.05
C PRO A 137 3.60 -0.16 -13.44
N ALA A 138 3.40 -0.97 -12.39
CA ALA A 138 2.19 -0.99 -11.58
C ALA A 138 1.97 0.35 -10.85
N ARG A 139 0.70 0.71 -10.60
CA ARG A 139 0.33 2.01 -10.01
C ARG A 139 -0.84 2.00 -9.01
N CYS A 140 -1.40 0.84 -8.70
CA CYS A 140 -2.52 0.68 -7.75
C CYS A 140 -3.73 1.60 -8.02
N ALA A 141 -4.10 1.77 -9.29
CA ALA A 141 -5.25 2.58 -9.70
C ALA A 141 -6.51 1.72 -9.93
N THR A 142 -7.68 2.34 -10.08
CA THR A 142 -8.95 1.63 -10.31
C THR A 142 -9.02 0.89 -11.65
N ASP A 143 -8.12 1.19 -12.58
CA ASP A 143 -8.01 0.63 -13.93
C ASP A 143 -6.88 -0.41 -14.07
N THR A 144 -6.48 -1.08 -12.98
CA THR A 144 -5.28 -1.94 -12.95
C THR A 144 -5.49 -3.31 -12.31
N GLY A 145 -4.70 -4.29 -12.75
CA GLY A 145 -4.85 -5.73 -12.48
C GLY A 145 -3.98 -6.30 -11.37
N GLU A 146 -3.76 -5.55 -10.29
CA GLU A 146 -2.98 -6.04 -9.15
C GLU A 146 -3.79 -6.07 -7.85
N GLY A 147 -3.59 -7.05 -6.97
CA GLY A 147 -4.10 -7.01 -5.59
C GLY A 147 -5.61 -6.95 -5.46
N GLY A 148 -6.32 -8.09 -5.52
CA GLY A 148 -7.78 -8.14 -5.34
C GLY A 148 -8.25 -7.56 -3.99
N ALA A 149 -7.53 -7.79 -2.89
CA ALA A 149 -7.79 -7.12 -1.61
C ALA A 149 -7.01 -5.80 -1.51
N VAL A 150 -5.68 -5.86 -1.64
CA VAL A 150 -4.78 -4.72 -1.40
C VAL A 150 -3.76 -4.62 -2.51
N CYS A 151 -3.64 -3.43 -3.09
CA CYS A 151 -2.47 -3.03 -3.88
C CYS A 151 -1.76 -1.91 -3.12
N THR A 152 -0.44 -2.04 -2.93
CA THR A 152 0.36 -1.02 -2.25
C THR A 152 1.73 -0.81 -2.91
N LEU A 153 2.11 0.47 -3.01
CA LEU A 153 3.45 0.92 -3.41
C LEU A 153 4.37 1.19 -2.20
N SER A 154 3.95 0.72 -1.02
CA SER A 154 4.61 0.88 0.27
C SER A 154 4.59 -0.43 1.08
N PRO A 155 5.46 -0.58 2.10
CA PRO A 155 5.51 -1.80 2.91
C PRO A 155 4.16 -2.16 3.54
N LEU A 156 3.85 -3.46 3.57
CA LEU A 156 2.62 -3.99 4.16
C LEU A 156 2.94 -4.85 5.39
N THR A 157 2.27 -4.59 6.51
CA THR A 157 2.26 -5.49 7.67
C THR A 157 0.85 -6.02 7.91
N LEU A 158 0.71 -7.34 7.99
CA LEU A 158 -0.51 -8.03 8.40
C LEU A 158 -0.30 -8.71 9.76
N THR A 159 -1.14 -8.38 10.74
CA THR A 159 -1.12 -9.00 12.07
C THR A 159 -2.48 -9.63 12.37
N ASN A 160 -2.51 -10.89 12.80
CA ASN A 160 -3.73 -11.62 13.21
C ASN A 160 -4.89 -11.51 12.19
N SER A 161 -4.58 -11.43 10.88
CA SER A 161 -5.56 -11.09 9.85
C SER A 161 -5.78 -12.23 8.85
N THR A 162 -6.96 -12.26 8.23
CA THR A 162 -7.35 -13.26 7.22
C THR A 162 -7.62 -12.58 5.88
N ILE A 163 -7.01 -13.06 4.80
CA ILE A 163 -7.22 -12.51 3.46
C ILE A 163 -7.65 -13.65 2.53
N SER A 164 -8.91 -13.65 2.07
CA SER A 164 -9.50 -14.84 1.43
C SER A 164 -10.53 -14.58 0.35
N GLY A 165 -10.57 -15.41 -0.70
CA GLY A 165 -11.58 -15.30 -1.76
C GLY A 165 -11.39 -14.10 -2.69
N ASN A 166 -10.20 -13.49 -2.69
CA ASN A 166 -9.88 -12.35 -3.55
C ASN A 166 -9.34 -12.82 -4.89
N VAL A 167 -9.70 -12.13 -5.96
CA VAL A 167 -9.46 -12.55 -7.34
C VAL A 167 -8.92 -11.40 -8.19
N THR A 168 -7.95 -11.71 -9.04
CA THR A 168 -7.38 -10.76 -10.00
C THR A 168 -7.26 -11.42 -11.36
N ILE A 169 -7.86 -10.85 -12.40
CA ILE A 169 -7.87 -11.43 -13.75
C ILE A 169 -7.25 -10.48 -14.79
N GLU A 170 -7.11 -10.99 -16.02
CA GLU A 170 -6.46 -10.37 -17.20
C GLU A 170 -4.93 -10.51 -17.25
N GLU A 171 -4.34 -10.14 -18.40
CA GLU A 171 -2.88 -10.19 -18.62
C GLU A 171 -2.13 -9.39 -17.53
N GLY A 172 -1.11 -10.04 -16.95
CA GLY A 172 -0.31 -9.45 -15.87
C GLY A 172 -1.01 -9.45 -14.50
N ALA A 173 -2.05 -10.25 -14.30
CA ALA A 173 -2.70 -10.41 -13.00
C ALA A 173 -1.70 -10.73 -11.87
N HIS A 174 -1.50 -9.83 -10.91
CA HIS A 174 -0.47 -9.96 -9.87
C HIS A 174 -1.04 -9.86 -8.46
N GLY A 175 -0.83 -10.89 -7.63
CA GLY A 175 -1.31 -10.92 -6.25
C GLY A 175 -2.82 -11.02 -6.18
N GLY A 176 -3.39 -12.23 -6.27
CA GLY A 176 -4.86 -12.41 -6.28
C GLY A 176 -5.56 -11.80 -5.06
N ALA A 177 -4.85 -11.75 -3.93
CA ALA A 177 -5.21 -10.92 -2.79
C ALA A 177 -4.33 -9.68 -2.66
N LEU A 178 -3.01 -9.85 -2.60
CA LEU A 178 -2.08 -8.82 -2.16
C LEU A 178 -1.01 -8.58 -3.22
N PHE A 179 -0.93 -7.34 -3.70
CA PHE A 179 0.19 -6.84 -4.46
C PHE A 179 0.97 -5.83 -3.63
N VAL A 180 2.24 -6.13 -3.36
CA VAL A 180 3.13 -5.30 -2.54
C VAL A 180 4.37 -4.95 -3.36
N ASN A 181 4.43 -3.72 -3.87
CA ASN A 181 5.61 -3.20 -4.58
C ASN A 181 6.65 -2.62 -3.60
N ALA A 182 6.90 -3.38 -2.53
CA ALA A 182 7.76 -3.08 -1.40
C ALA A 182 7.97 -4.40 -0.62
N ASP A 183 8.32 -4.33 0.66
CA ASP A 183 8.42 -5.49 1.56
C ASP A 183 7.06 -5.86 2.17
N ALA A 184 6.83 -7.15 2.42
CA ALA A 184 5.62 -7.68 3.05
C ALA A 184 5.95 -8.48 4.32
N THR A 185 5.31 -8.15 5.44
CA THR A 185 5.44 -8.87 6.72
C THR A 185 4.09 -9.43 7.15
N LEU A 186 4.02 -10.75 7.35
CA LEU A 186 2.83 -11.48 7.79
C LEU A 186 3.11 -12.10 9.15
N ILE A 187 2.30 -11.75 10.16
CA ILE A 187 2.42 -12.23 11.54
C ILE A 187 1.07 -12.82 11.96
N ASN A 188 1.06 -14.08 12.40
CA ASN A 188 -0.14 -14.79 12.85
C ASN A 188 -1.32 -14.74 11.84
N SER A 189 -1.04 -14.62 10.55
CA SER A 189 -2.02 -14.25 9.53
C SER A 189 -2.27 -15.40 8.54
N THR A 190 -3.47 -15.44 7.95
CA THR A 190 -3.88 -16.46 6.99
C THR A 190 -4.22 -15.83 5.64
N ILE A 191 -3.68 -16.36 4.55
CA ILE A 191 -4.05 -15.97 3.18
C ILE A 191 -4.49 -17.22 2.41
N SER A 192 -5.78 -17.32 2.09
CA SER A 192 -6.34 -18.58 1.56
C SER A 192 -7.47 -18.44 0.55
N GLY A 193 -7.47 -19.30 -0.47
CA GLY A 193 -8.54 -19.32 -1.47
C GLY A 193 -8.57 -18.09 -2.39
N ASN A 194 -7.42 -17.44 -2.58
CA ASN A 194 -7.28 -16.30 -3.50
C ASN A 194 -6.70 -16.78 -4.83
N SER A 195 -6.95 -16.07 -5.92
CA SER A 195 -6.48 -16.50 -7.23
C SER A 195 -6.11 -15.39 -8.21
N THR A 196 -5.17 -15.70 -9.10
CA THR A 196 -4.95 -14.92 -10.33
C THR A 196 -5.26 -15.74 -11.58
N ALA A 197 -5.77 -15.07 -12.63
CA ALA A 197 -6.03 -15.72 -13.93
C ALA A 197 -5.70 -14.80 -15.13
N GLY A 198 -4.71 -15.19 -15.92
CA GLY A 198 -4.28 -14.50 -17.13
C GLY A 198 -2.82 -14.81 -17.50
N ASP A 199 -2.43 -14.47 -18.72
CA ASP A 199 -1.04 -14.66 -19.15
C ASP A 199 -0.09 -13.84 -18.28
N ARG A 200 1.06 -14.44 -17.95
CA ARG A 200 2.09 -13.87 -17.08
C ARG A 200 1.61 -13.59 -15.64
N ALA A 201 0.49 -14.18 -15.20
CA ALA A 201 -0.03 -13.96 -13.86
C ALA A 201 0.94 -14.45 -12.76
N ARG A 202 1.00 -13.77 -11.61
CA ARG A 202 1.99 -14.08 -10.55
C ARG A 202 1.39 -13.96 -9.16
N GLY A 203 1.71 -14.92 -8.28
CA GLY A 203 1.29 -14.88 -6.87
C GLY A 203 -0.21 -15.01 -6.71
N GLY A 204 -0.73 -16.25 -6.68
CA GLY A 204 -2.18 -16.49 -6.60
C GLY A 204 -2.81 -15.88 -5.34
N ALA A 205 -2.03 -15.79 -4.26
CA ALA A 205 -2.35 -14.99 -3.08
C ALA A 205 -1.56 -13.69 -3.02
N LEU A 206 -0.23 -13.79 -3.02
CA LEU A 206 0.68 -12.71 -2.65
C LEU A 206 1.76 -12.52 -3.72
N PHE A 207 1.88 -11.29 -4.21
CA PHE A 207 3.01 -10.82 -5.01
C PHE A 207 3.80 -9.78 -4.20
N VAL A 208 5.12 -9.95 -4.13
CA VAL A 208 6.05 -9.03 -3.43
C VAL A 208 7.23 -8.73 -4.34
N SER A 209 7.59 -7.46 -4.53
CA SER A 209 8.81 -7.09 -5.27
C SER A 209 10.04 -6.86 -4.37
N GLY A 210 9.83 -6.64 -3.07
CA GLY A 210 10.89 -6.62 -2.05
C GLY A 210 11.01 -7.96 -1.34
N GLU A 211 11.31 -7.93 -0.04
CA GLU A 211 11.40 -9.10 0.83
C GLU A 211 10.02 -9.51 1.38
N ALA A 212 9.80 -10.82 1.54
CA ALA A 212 8.61 -11.38 2.16
C ALA A 212 8.96 -12.13 3.46
N THR A 213 8.49 -11.65 4.61
CA THR A 213 8.65 -12.34 5.90
C THR A 213 7.31 -12.90 6.38
N LEU A 214 7.25 -14.20 6.58
CA LEU A 214 6.12 -14.93 7.16
C LEU A 214 6.53 -15.45 8.53
N ASN A 215 5.81 -15.06 9.58
CA ASN A 215 6.00 -15.52 10.94
C ASN A 215 4.67 -16.08 11.49
N ASN A 216 4.68 -17.36 11.90
CA ASN A 216 3.51 -18.09 12.40
C ASN A 216 2.26 -17.91 11.49
N SER A 217 2.46 -17.90 10.18
CA SER A 217 1.44 -17.52 9.19
C SER A 217 1.16 -18.65 8.18
N THR A 218 -0.03 -18.67 7.61
CA THR A 218 -0.49 -19.72 6.67
C THR A 218 -0.86 -19.13 5.32
N ILE A 219 -0.30 -19.66 4.22
CA ILE A 219 -0.74 -19.36 2.85
C ILE A 219 -1.18 -20.65 2.17
N SER A 220 -2.49 -20.84 1.97
CA SER A 220 -3.04 -22.14 1.55
C SER A 220 -4.23 -22.09 0.59
N GLY A 221 -4.27 -23.03 -0.36
CA GLY A 221 -5.41 -23.17 -1.27
C GLY A 221 -5.55 -22.01 -2.28
N ASN A 222 -4.47 -21.29 -2.55
CA ASN A 222 -4.45 -20.20 -3.53
C ASN A 222 -3.97 -20.72 -4.89
N SER A 223 -4.34 -20.04 -6.00
CA SER A 223 -4.01 -20.53 -7.34
C SER A 223 -3.66 -19.47 -8.37
N THR A 224 -2.77 -19.79 -9.30
CA THR A 224 -2.51 -19.01 -10.53
C THR A 224 -2.93 -19.83 -11.74
N THR A 225 -3.52 -19.19 -12.76
CA THR A 225 -3.87 -19.83 -14.04
C THR A 225 -3.47 -18.95 -15.21
N GLY A 226 -2.85 -19.50 -16.25
CA GLY A 226 -2.48 -18.80 -17.49
C GLY A 226 -1.07 -19.13 -17.99
N ASP A 227 -0.74 -18.72 -19.22
CA ASP A 227 0.55 -19.06 -19.80
C ASP A 227 1.67 -18.20 -19.20
N ASN A 228 2.77 -18.83 -18.82
CA ASN A 228 3.86 -18.23 -18.04
C ASN A 228 3.37 -17.70 -16.67
N ALA A 229 2.35 -18.33 -16.07
CA ALA A 229 1.92 -18.00 -14.73
C ALA A 229 2.86 -18.59 -13.67
N HIS A 230 3.14 -17.86 -12.59
CA HIS A 230 4.12 -18.27 -11.57
C HIS A 230 3.64 -18.11 -10.13
N GLY A 231 4.01 -19.06 -9.28
CA GLY A 231 3.80 -18.97 -7.83
C GLY A 231 2.32 -19.03 -7.43
N GLY A 232 1.71 -20.22 -7.55
CA GLY A 232 0.31 -20.49 -7.20
C GLY A 232 -0.14 -19.91 -5.84
N GLY A 233 0.76 -19.86 -4.86
CA GLY A 233 0.54 -19.15 -3.59
C GLY A 233 1.21 -17.78 -3.54
N VAL A 234 2.53 -17.79 -3.68
CA VAL A 234 3.39 -16.62 -3.45
C VAL A 234 4.35 -16.45 -4.61
N PHE A 235 4.53 -15.21 -5.05
CA PHE A 235 5.65 -14.78 -5.89
C PHE A 235 6.42 -13.68 -5.15
N VAL A 236 7.75 -13.84 -5.05
CA VAL A 236 8.65 -12.86 -4.41
C VAL A 236 9.81 -12.63 -5.38
N ASP A 237 10.13 -11.36 -5.68
CA ASP A 237 11.26 -10.98 -6.54
C ASP A 237 12.57 -10.79 -5.73
N GLY A 238 12.45 -10.59 -4.41
CA GLY A 238 13.52 -10.67 -3.41
C GLY A 238 13.51 -11.97 -2.60
N ASP A 239 14.03 -11.93 -1.36
CA ASP A 239 14.10 -13.09 -0.47
C ASP A 239 12.78 -13.37 0.26
N ALA A 240 12.48 -14.66 0.47
CA ALA A 240 11.32 -15.14 1.22
C ALA A 240 11.75 -15.88 2.50
N THR A 241 11.46 -15.29 3.66
CA THR A 241 11.77 -15.86 4.98
C THR A 241 10.50 -16.42 5.63
N LEU A 242 10.50 -17.73 5.94
CA LEU A 242 9.40 -18.43 6.61
C LEU A 242 9.85 -18.91 7.99
N ILE A 243 9.19 -18.42 9.04
CA ILE A 243 9.40 -18.78 10.44
C ILE A 243 8.09 -19.38 10.95
N ASP A 244 8.12 -20.62 11.42
CA ASP A 244 6.94 -21.35 11.95
C ASP A 244 5.68 -21.26 11.06
N SER A 245 5.88 -21.14 9.75
CA SER A 245 4.82 -20.79 8.78
C SER A 245 4.56 -21.92 7.78
N VAL A 246 3.32 -21.97 7.28
CA VAL A 246 2.83 -23.04 6.40
C VAL A 246 2.48 -22.48 5.03
N VAL A 247 3.04 -23.06 3.96
CA VAL A 247 2.63 -22.80 2.58
C VAL A 247 2.20 -24.13 1.96
N SER A 248 0.91 -24.34 1.73
CA SER A 248 0.37 -25.68 1.41
C SER A 248 -0.85 -25.66 0.49
N GLY A 249 -0.96 -26.63 -0.42
CA GLY A 249 -2.14 -26.78 -1.28
C GLY A 249 -2.37 -25.63 -2.26
N ASN A 250 -1.32 -24.85 -2.56
CA ASN A 250 -1.38 -23.82 -3.60
C ASN A 250 -0.99 -24.43 -4.96
N SER A 251 -1.56 -23.94 -6.07
CA SER A 251 -1.41 -24.56 -7.39
C SER A 251 -1.23 -23.58 -8.54
N THR A 252 -0.40 -23.95 -9.51
CA THR A 252 -0.17 -23.20 -10.75
C THR A 252 -0.64 -24.03 -11.95
N ILE A 253 -1.35 -23.44 -12.92
CA ILE A 253 -1.88 -24.13 -14.12
C ILE A 253 -1.66 -23.30 -15.38
N GLY A 254 -0.99 -23.84 -16.40
CA GLY A 254 -0.80 -23.19 -17.71
C GLY A 254 0.49 -23.65 -18.41
N ASP A 255 0.71 -23.22 -19.66
CA ASP A 255 1.95 -23.57 -20.37
C ASP A 255 3.13 -22.72 -19.83
N ASN A 256 4.29 -23.36 -19.64
CA ASN A 256 5.48 -22.78 -19.00
C ASN A 256 5.25 -22.23 -17.58
N ALA A 257 4.20 -22.68 -16.90
CA ALA A 257 3.80 -22.20 -15.58
C ALA A 257 4.44 -23.02 -14.44
N TYR A 258 4.80 -22.37 -13.33
CA TYR A 258 5.35 -23.01 -12.10
C TYR A 258 5.07 -22.21 -10.82
#